data_AF-A0A229UGH7-F1
#
_entry.id   AF-A0A229UGH7-F1
#
_cell.length_a   1.000
_cell.length_b   1.000
_cell.length_c   1.000
_cell.angle_alpha   90.00
_cell.angle_beta   90.00
_cell.angle_gamma   90.00
#
_symmetry.space_group_name_H-M   'P 1'
#
loop_
_entity.id
_entity.type
_entity.pdbx_description
1 polymer ?
#
loop_
_entity_poly.entity_id
_entity_poly.type
_entity_poly.pdbx_seq_one_letter_code
_entity_poly.pdbx_strand_id
1 'polypeptide(L)' 'MSKTFLNMTICRSGDNRPASVKATTEAGMTYMFEISPSLSDRAIISLFGRLVDYEERGDRRGRLS' A
#
# COMPACT_ATOMS: atom_id res chain seq x y z
N MET A 1 5.53 6.52 14.27
CA MET A 1 6.67 6.59 13.31
C MET A 1 6.05 6.79 11.95
N SER A 2 6.49 7.75 11.14
CA SER A 2 5.96 7.91 9.78
C SER A 2 6.22 6.64 8.99
N LYS A 3 5.18 5.93 8.58
CA LYS A 3 5.28 4.75 7.70
C LYS A 3 5.25 5.25 6.25
N THR A 4 6.21 6.10 5.89
CA THR A 4 6.34 6.58 4.52
C THR A 4 6.73 5.41 3.64
N PHE A 5 5.95 5.12 2.60
CA PHE A 5 6.34 4.13 1.59
C PHE A 5 7.43 4.72 0.71
N LEU A 6 8.57 4.04 0.66
CA LEU A 6 9.75 4.41 -0.14
C LEU A 6 9.59 3.98 -1.59
N ASN A 7 9.04 2.78 -1.80
CA ASN A 7 8.89 2.20 -3.12
C ASN A 7 7.68 1.27 -3.16
N MET A 8 6.99 1.26 -4.31
CA MET A 8 5.85 0.41 -4.59
C MET A 8 6.03 -0.24 -5.95
N THR A 9 6.02 -1.56 -5.99
CA THR A 9 6.11 -2.34 -7.23
C THR A 9 4.82 -3.13 -7.45
N ILE A 10 4.20 -2.96 -8.62
CA ILE A 10 3.02 -3.71 -9.05
C ILE A 10 3.51 -4.84 -9.97
N CYS A 11 3.41 -6.08 -9.53
CA CYS A 11 3.72 -7.24 -10.36
C CYS A 11 2.43 -7.80 -10.95
N ARG A 12 2.30 -7.76 -12.27
CA ARG A 12 1.19 -8.40 -13.01
C ARG A 12 1.67 -9.68 -13.65
N SER A 13 0.98 -10.79 -13.41
CA SER A 13 1.30 -12.09 -14.02
C SER A 13 0.27 -12.48 -15.07
N GLY A 14 0.20 -11.74 -16.18
CA GLY A 14 -0.69 -12.04 -17.31
C GLY A 14 -2.18 -11.89 -17.00
N ASP A 15 -3.01 -12.13 -18.02
CA ASP A 15 -4.47 -12.04 -17.90
C ASP A 15 -4.97 -13.09 -16.87
N ASN A 16 -5.78 -12.64 -15.91
CA ASN A 16 -6.42 -13.47 -14.85
C ASN A 16 -5.59 -13.91 -13.63
N ARG A 17 -4.38 -13.39 -13.36
CA ARG A 17 -3.70 -13.65 -12.07
C ARG A 17 -3.76 -12.44 -11.14
N PRO A 18 -3.94 -12.64 -9.82
CA PRO A 18 -3.90 -11.54 -8.86
C PRO A 18 -2.59 -10.77 -9.01
N ALA A 19 -2.69 -9.44 -9.10
CA ALA A 19 -1.53 -8.58 -9.11
C ALA A 19 -0.98 -8.52 -7.68
N SER A 20 0.32 -8.68 -7.50
CA SER A 20 0.93 -8.51 -6.18
C SER A 20 1.53 -7.11 -6.07
N VAL A 21 1.21 -6.38 -5.00
CA VAL A 21 1.89 -5.12 -4.69
C VAL A 21 2.87 -5.34 -3.57
N LYS A 22 4.14 -5.02 -3.84
CA LYS A 22 5.19 -4.99 -2.83
C LYS A 22 5.45 -3.54 -2.46
N ALA A 23 5.28 -3.20 -1.19
CA ALA A 23 5.52 -1.86 -0.66
C ALA A 23 6.58 -1.91 0.44
N THR A 24 7.66 -1.14 0.29
CA THR A 24 8.73 -1.03 1.29
C THR A 24 8.66 0.33 1.96
N THR A 25 8.74 0.33 3.29
CA THR A 25 8.74 1.56 4.11
C THR A 25 10.16 2.05 4.41
N GLU A 26 10.30 3.31 4.85
CA GLU A 26 11.57 3.89 5.34
C GLU A 26 12.20 3.11 6.50
N ALA A 27 11.38 2.43 7.31
CA ALA A 27 11.86 1.57 8.39
C ALA A 27 12.37 0.19 7.89
N GLY A 28 12.45 -0.03 6.57
CA GLY A 28 12.86 -1.31 5.98
C GLY A 28 11.80 -2.42 6.03
N MET A 29 10.59 -2.14 6.55
CA MET A 29 9.51 -3.12 6.55
C MET A 29 8.93 -3.27 5.15
N THR A 30 8.75 -4.51 4.72
CA THR A 30 8.16 -4.86 3.42
C THR A 30 6.79 -5.47 3.62
N TYR A 31 5.80 -4.92 2.92
CA TYR A 31 4.43 -5.40 2.88
C TYR A 31 4.12 -5.99 1.51
N MET A 32 3.36 -7.08 1.48
CA MET A 32 2.93 -7.74 0.26
C MET A 32 1.41 -7.86 0.27
N PHE A 33 0.77 -7.39 -0.80
CA PHE A 33 -0.68 -7.38 -0.94
C PHE A 33 -1.06 -8.13 -2.20
N GLU A 34 -1.99 -9.08 -2.08
CA GLU A 34 -2.65 -9.69 -3.22
C GLU A 34 -3.83 -8.83 -3.65
N ILE A 35 -3.87 -8.48 -4.93
CA ILE A 35 -4.87 -7.59 -5.49
C ILE A 35 -5.64 -8.31 -6.57
N SER A 36 -6.96 -8.10 -6.58
CA SER A 36 -7.83 -8.62 -7.64
C SER A 36 -7.30 -8.25 -9.03
N PRO A 37 -7.25 -9.20 -9.98
CA PRO A 37 -6.80 -8.94 -11.35
C PRO A 37 -7.65 -7.89 -12.08
N SER A 38 -8.88 -7.65 -11.62
CA SER A 38 -9.81 -6.67 -12.20
C SER A 38 -9.50 -5.21 -11.84
N LEU A 39 -8.59 -4.96 -10.90
CA LEU A 39 -8.25 -3.60 -10.48
C LEU A 39 -7.21 -2.97 -11.43
N SER A 40 -7.51 -1.76 -11.89
CA SER A 40 -6.56 -0.96 -12.66
C SER A 40 -5.46 -0.38 -11.76
N ASP A 41 -4.29 -0.07 -12.32
CA ASP A 41 -3.17 0.49 -11.54
C ASP A 41 -3.57 1.80 -10.85
N ARG A 42 -4.43 2.60 -11.48
CA ARG A 42 -4.97 3.83 -10.87
C ARG A 42 -5.79 3.55 -9.61
N ALA A 43 -6.61 2.49 -9.63
CA ALA A 43 -7.38 2.08 -8.46
C ALA A 43 -6.46 1.57 -7.35
N ILE A 44 -5.43 0.80 -7.72
CA ILE A 44 -4.40 0.31 -6.79
C ILE A 44 -3.69 1.47 -6.10
N ILE A 45 -3.15 2.42 -6.87
CA ILE A 45 -2.47 3.61 -6.34
C ILE A 45 -3.41 4.39 -5.40
N SER A 46 -4.68 4.58 -5.78
CA SER A 46 -5.65 5.27 -4.93
C SER A 46 -5.92 4.55 -3.61
N LEU A 47 -5.94 3.22 -3.58
CA LEU A 47 -6.12 2.44 -2.35
C LEU A 47 -4.92 2.60 -1.42
N PHE A 48 -3.70 2.54 -1.96
CA PHE A 48 -2.49 2.75 -1.17
C PHE A 48 -2.38 4.17 -0.64
N GLY A 49 -2.72 5.19 -1.43
CA GLY A 49 -2.77 6.58 -0.95
C GLY A 49 -3.73 6.73 0.24
N ARG A 50 -4.93 6.13 0.17
CA ARG A 50 -5.88 6.13 1.29
C ARG A 50 -5.39 5.36 2.51
N LEU A 51 -4.64 4.27 2.31
CA LEU A 51 -4.04 3.49 3.40
C LEU A 51 -3.02 4.32 4.18
N VAL A 52 -2.15 5.06 3.47
CA VAL A 52 -1.19 5.99 4.07
C VAL A 52 -1.93 7.06 4.86
N ASP A 53 -2.91 7.71 4.24
CA ASP A 53 -3.71 8.75 4.89
C ASP A 53 -4.43 8.23 6.16
N TYR A 54 -4.93 7.00 6.11
CA TYR A 54 -5.59 6.36 7.26
C TYR A 54 -4.62 6.11 8.40
N GLU A 55 -3.44 5.54 8.11
CA GLU A 55 -2.40 5.31 9.12
C GLU A 55 -1.91 6.62 9.74
N GLU A 56 -1.66 7.66 8.94
CA GLU A 56 -1.24 8.98 9.44
C GLU A 56 -2.29 9.63 10.33
N ARG A 57 -3.57 9.52 9.98
CA ARG A 57 -4.68 10.05 10.79
C ARG A 57 -4.96 9.21 12.03
N GLY A 58 -4.79 7.89 11.94
CA GLY A 58 -4.90 6.95 13.05
C GLY A 58 -3.82 7.17 14.11
N ASP A 59 -2.57 7.35 13.69
CA ASP A 59 -1.42 7.64 14.57
C ASP A 59 -1.59 9.00 15.28
N ARG A 60 -2.22 9.99 14.63
CA ARG A 60 -2.57 11.28 15.26
C ARG A 60 -3.65 11.15 16.34
N ARG A 61 -4.60 10.21 16.21
CA ARG A 61 -5.61 9.97 17.24
C ARG A 61 -5.06 9.23 18.46
N GLY A 62 -4.08 8.34 18.27
CA GLY A 62 -3.44 7.59 19.36
C GLY A 62 -2.46 8.39 20.23
N ARG A 63 -2.04 9.59 19.78
CA ARG A 63 -1.07 10.45 20.48
C ARG A 63 -1.67 11.48 21.45
N LEU A 64 -2.99 11.51 21.61
CA LEU A 64 -3.70 12.38 22.55
C LEU A 64 -4.15 11.66 23.85
N SER A 65 -3.50 10.54 24.20
CA SER A 65 -3.74 9.78 25.45
C SER A 65 -2.59 9.99 26.43
#